data_AF-A0A945GGI0-F1
#
_entry.id   AF-A0A945GGI0-F1
#
_cell.length_a   1.000
_cell.length_b   1.000
_cell.length_c   1.000
_cell.angle_alpha   90.00
_cell.angle_beta   90.00
_cell.angle_gamma   90.00
#
_symmetry.space_group_name_H-M   'P 1'
#
loop_
_entity.id
_entity.type
_entity.pdbx_description
1 polymer ?
#
loop_
_entity_poly.entity_id
_entity_poly.type
_entity_poly.pdbx_seq_one_letter_code
_entity_poly.pdbx_strand_id
1 'polypeptide(L)'
;MLKSKKITVLLIIFLAVIFLLPDIVLAQVNNFGIDDLTSTSLGTNNLKDTIARIINVALGFLGILATLLILYGGWVWMMSKGSATEVDRAKKILLNAVIGLMIVLASYAIARFVLTTVYNATNGHNANNGGGGYHGGIGLGGGVIESHYPGRNATDIARNTNIYITFKEAINIDHLTTNVGCTAPITRCAHPTNLVLATSTPFTNADLAVEFDVEQKVFGFNPYGGSTINHLGNENGSTEYQIFLDGAIEKDDGEFAFSPSGYDWEFTVSNEIDLTPPTVTSVIPVGIDNARNSVVQINFSEAINPMFAAGVYDDVLPDFTYINIEKILPAPAEILKGTYRISNQYRTVEFLADIDPADLCGVNSCGGDVYCLPSSAKLIATVTDDIKDMADNQLDGDDNGTAGGDYDWTFETNNDIHLTPPIINKMDALHANFPVGSSIKIAFDESLLASSVNTTNIDFVEDPDIELNYWLELTDLSHTINIHHDILKPSTDYVPTLSSNILDTYQNCWYTCKCYDALGSCVCNPPQSGVDCPGIHCETP
;
A
#
# COMPACT_ATOMS: atom_id res chain seq x y z
N MET A 1 -3.99 -69.29 -22.54
CA MET A 1 -3.86 -68.60 -21.24
C MET A 1 -2.48 -68.89 -20.65
N LEU A 2 -1.45 -68.05 -20.88
CA LEU A 2 -0.16 -68.07 -20.13
C LEU A 2 0.90 -67.04 -20.62
N LYS A 3 0.58 -66.07 -21.50
CA LYS A 3 1.59 -65.16 -22.08
C LYS A 3 1.73 -63.78 -21.41
N SER A 4 0.81 -63.36 -20.53
CA SER A 4 0.83 -62.01 -19.90
C SER A 4 1.40 -61.94 -18.49
N LYS A 5 1.60 -63.08 -17.79
CA LYS A 5 2.07 -63.09 -16.39
C LYS A 5 3.44 -62.43 -16.20
N LYS A 6 4.33 -62.49 -17.20
CA LYS A 6 5.65 -61.86 -17.12
C LYS A 6 5.58 -60.32 -17.13
N ILE A 7 4.63 -59.75 -17.87
CA ILE A 7 4.45 -58.30 -17.96
C ILE A 7 3.81 -57.77 -16.67
N THR A 8 2.84 -58.49 -16.11
CA THR A 8 2.22 -58.14 -14.83
C THR A 8 3.21 -58.21 -13.68
N VAL A 9 4.09 -59.22 -13.66
CA VAL A 9 5.16 -59.34 -12.64
C VAL A 9 6.23 -58.25 -12.83
N LEU A 10 6.61 -57.92 -14.06
CA LEU A 10 7.57 -56.83 -14.31
C LEU A 10 7.00 -55.47 -13.89
N LEU A 11 5.71 -55.21 -14.11
CA LEU A 11 5.03 -53.99 -13.70
C LEU A 11 4.98 -53.86 -12.17
N ILE A 12 4.67 -54.96 -11.47
CA ILE A 12 4.63 -54.98 -9.99
C ILE A 12 6.03 -54.77 -9.40
N ILE A 13 7.07 -55.35 -10.00
CA ILE A 13 8.47 -55.14 -9.57
C ILE A 13 8.91 -53.69 -9.84
N PHE A 14 8.55 -53.12 -11.00
CA PHE A 14 8.85 -51.73 -11.32
C PHE A 14 8.15 -50.75 -10.36
N LEU A 15 6.89 -51.01 -10.00
CA LEU A 15 6.15 -50.22 -9.01
C LEU A 15 6.72 -50.35 -7.60
N ALA A 16 7.19 -51.55 -7.22
CA ALA A 16 7.82 -51.78 -5.91
C ALA A 16 9.20 -51.12 -5.80
N VAL A 17 9.96 -51.04 -6.89
CA VAL A 17 11.27 -50.36 -6.93
C VAL A 17 11.11 -48.84 -6.84
N ILE A 18 10.08 -48.26 -7.47
CA ILE A 18 9.75 -46.83 -7.33
C ILE A 18 9.36 -46.49 -5.87
N PHE A 19 8.70 -47.41 -5.17
CA PHE A 19 8.30 -47.23 -3.76
C PHE A 19 9.45 -47.35 -2.74
N LEU A 20 10.63 -47.82 -3.17
CA LEU A 20 11.80 -48.06 -2.30
C LEU A 20 12.94 -47.07 -2.53
N LEU A 21 12.80 -46.13 -3.46
CA LEU A 21 13.74 -45.03 -3.63
C LEU A 21 13.36 -43.90 -2.65
N PRO A 22 14.32 -43.29 -1.93
CA PRO A 22 14.04 -42.12 -1.12
C PRO A 22 13.67 -40.93 -2.03
N ASP A 23 12.48 -40.39 -1.85
CA ASP A 23 12.07 -39.15 -2.52
C ASP A 23 12.90 -37.97 -1.98
N ILE A 24 13.67 -37.32 -2.85
CA ILE A 24 14.22 -35.99 -2.55
C ILE A 24 13.09 -35.00 -2.85
N VAL A 25 12.26 -34.71 -1.85
CA VAL A 25 11.19 -33.72 -1.96
C VAL A 25 11.76 -32.36 -1.59
N LEU A 26 11.85 -31.45 -2.56
CA LEU A 26 11.96 -30.01 -2.28
C LEU A 26 10.54 -29.50 -1.96
N ALA A 27 10.12 -29.63 -0.69
CA ALA A 27 8.92 -28.97 -0.19
C ALA A 27 9.35 -27.74 0.61
N GLN A 28 8.87 -26.57 0.19
CA GLN A 28 8.94 -25.34 0.99
C GLN A 28 8.19 -25.53 2.31
N VAL A 29 8.80 -25.04 3.39
CA VAL A 29 8.27 -25.04 4.75
C VAL A 29 7.13 -24.04 4.82
N ASN A 30 5.90 -24.51 5.05
CA ASN A 30 4.78 -23.66 5.46
C ASN A 30 4.38 -24.05 6.88
N ASN A 31 4.46 -23.06 7.77
CA ASN A 31 4.42 -23.21 9.21
C ASN A 31 2.98 -23.38 9.71
N PHE A 32 2.49 -24.61 9.76
CA PHE A 32 1.17 -24.93 10.34
C PHE A 32 1.28 -25.20 11.85
N GLY A 33 1.73 -24.22 12.64
CA GLY A 33 1.48 -24.09 14.09
C GLY A 33 1.41 -25.39 14.92
N ILE A 34 2.53 -26.13 15.01
CA ILE A 34 2.66 -27.34 15.86
C ILE A 34 3.62 -27.11 17.03
N ASP A 35 4.19 -25.91 17.15
CA ASP A 35 5.26 -25.65 18.12
C ASP A 35 4.82 -25.81 19.58
N ASP A 36 3.51 -25.94 19.85
CA ASP A 36 2.95 -26.11 21.19
C ASP A 36 2.57 -27.56 21.58
N LEU A 37 3.04 -28.59 20.86
CA LEU A 37 2.86 -30.00 21.26
C LEU A 37 4.17 -30.80 21.42
N THR A 38 5.29 -30.11 21.63
CA THR A 38 6.65 -30.70 21.69
C THR A 38 6.97 -31.52 22.95
N SER A 39 5.99 -31.87 23.80
CA SER A 39 6.23 -32.64 25.03
C SER A 39 5.67 -34.08 25.05
N THR A 40 5.09 -34.59 23.96
CA THR A 40 4.72 -36.03 23.89
C THR A 40 5.33 -36.72 22.67
N SER A 41 6.32 -37.57 22.94
CA SER A 41 7.02 -38.42 21.99
C SER A 41 6.09 -39.49 21.38
N LEU A 42 5.30 -39.08 20.39
CA LEU A 42 4.62 -39.90 19.39
C LEU A 42 5.10 -39.39 18.02
N GLY A 43 5.30 -40.28 17.04
CA GLY A 43 5.99 -40.01 15.77
C GLY A 43 5.73 -38.61 15.17
N THR A 44 6.82 -37.92 14.83
CA THR A 44 6.97 -36.46 14.66
C THR A 44 6.34 -35.86 13.40
N ASN A 45 5.32 -36.45 12.80
CA ASN A 45 4.65 -35.90 11.62
C ASN A 45 3.17 -35.67 11.93
N ASN A 46 2.66 -34.48 11.60
CA ASN A 46 1.26 -34.15 11.83
C ASN A 46 0.34 -35.15 11.12
N LEU A 47 -0.80 -35.42 11.74
CA LEU A 47 -1.87 -36.20 11.10
C LEU A 47 -2.27 -35.54 9.76
N LYS A 48 -2.30 -34.21 9.73
CA LYS A 48 -2.54 -33.40 8.52
C LYS A 48 -1.49 -33.66 7.43
N ASP A 49 -0.21 -33.61 7.78
CA ASP A 49 0.90 -33.84 6.83
C ASP A 49 0.94 -35.28 6.33
N THR A 50 0.60 -36.23 7.20
CA THR A 50 0.49 -37.65 6.84
C THR A 50 -0.66 -37.86 5.85
N ILE A 51 -1.82 -37.24 6.08
CA ILE A 51 -2.97 -37.31 5.18
C ILE A 51 -2.66 -36.63 3.85
N ALA A 52 -2.06 -35.44 3.86
CA ALA A 52 -1.67 -34.72 2.64
C ALA A 52 -0.68 -35.53 1.80
N ARG A 53 0.31 -36.17 2.43
CA ARG A 53 1.25 -37.07 1.77
C ARG A 53 0.55 -38.26 1.13
N ILE A 54 -0.39 -38.91 1.84
CA ILE A 54 -1.15 -40.04 1.31
C ILE A 54 -1.99 -39.63 0.09
N ILE A 55 -2.64 -38.47 0.14
CA ILE A 55 -3.46 -37.94 -0.97
C ILE A 55 -2.59 -37.64 -2.19
N ASN A 56 -1.44 -36.98 -2.00
CA ASN A 56 -0.52 -36.67 -3.10
C ASN A 56 0.04 -37.93 -3.77
N VAL A 57 0.38 -38.96 -2.98
CA VAL A 57 0.80 -40.26 -3.52
C VAL A 57 -0.34 -40.94 -4.29
N ALA A 58 -1.58 -40.90 -3.78
CA ALA A 58 -2.73 -41.48 -4.46
C ALA A 58 -3.05 -40.76 -5.79
N LEU A 59 -2.98 -39.43 -5.82
CA LEU A 59 -3.18 -38.63 -7.02
C LEU A 59 -2.08 -38.89 -8.07
N GLY A 60 -0.82 -39.00 -7.65
CA GLY A 60 0.29 -39.39 -8.53
C GLY A 60 0.09 -40.77 -9.15
N PHE A 61 -0.35 -41.74 -8.35
CA PHE A 61 -0.66 -43.10 -8.84
C PHE A 61 -1.79 -43.10 -9.88
N LEU A 62 -2.87 -42.34 -9.65
CA LEU A 62 -3.97 -42.20 -10.60
C LEU A 62 -3.53 -41.55 -11.92
N GLY A 63 -2.64 -40.55 -11.85
CA GLY A 63 -2.06 -39.90 -13.03
C GLY A 63 -1.29 -40.89 -13.91
N ILE A 64 -0.40 -41.69 -13.31
CA ILE A 64 0.36 -42.73 -14.02
C ILE A 64 -0.58 -43.75 -14.66
N LEU A 65 -1.63 -44.17 -13.95
CA LEU A 65 -2.61 -45.13 -14.46
C LEU A 65 -3.40 -44.58 -15.65
N ALA A 66 -3.77 -43.30 -15.61
CA ALA A 66 -4.40 -42.61 -16.74
C ALA A 66 -3.46 -42.56 -17.96
N THR A 67 -2.18 -42.24 -17.77
CA THR A 67 -1.18 -42.25 -18.85
C THR A 67 -1.04 -43.64 -19.48
N LEU A 68 -1.01 -44.71 -18.68
CA LEU A 68 -0.93 -46.08 -19.18
C LEU A 68 -2.16 -46.49 -20.00
N LEU A 69 -3.37 -46.07 -19.60
CA LEU A 69 -4.59 -46.33 -20.34
C LEU A 69 -4.62 -45.60 -21.69
N ILE A 70 -4.10 -44.36 -21.74
CA ILE A 70 -3.97 -43.59 -22.98
C ILE A 70 -2.98 -44.28 -23.93
N LEU A 71 -1.82 -44.70 -23.42
CA LEU A 71 -0.83 -45.44 -24.21
C LEU A 71 -1.40 -46.77 -24.74
N TYR A 72 -2.14 -47.51 -23.91
CA TYR A 72 -2.79 -48.75 -24.32
C TYR A 72 -3.88 -48.50 -25.38
N GLY A 73 -4.73 -47.48 -25.20
CA GLY A 73 -5.73 -47.09 -26.18
C GLY A 73 -5.11 -46.70 -27.52
N GLY A 74 -4.01 -45.93 -27.49
CA GLY A 74 -3.24 -45.57 -28.69
C GLY A 74 -2.62 -46.78 -29.38
N TRP A 75 -2.07 -47.73 -28.62
CA TRP A 75 -1.50 -48.96 -29.16
C TRP A 75 -2.54 -49.85 -29.84
N VAL A 76 -3.72 -50.03 -29.22
CA VAL A 76 -4.83 -50.78 -29.82
C VAL A 76 -5.28 -50.10 -31.12
N TRP A 77 -5.38 -48.77 -31.13
CA TRP A 77 -5.77 -48.03 -32.33
C TRP A 77 -4.82 -48.23 -33.51
N MET A 78 -3.51 -48.18 -33.26
CA MET A 78 -2.47 -48.38 -34.29
C MET A 78 -2.46 -49.82 -34.85
N MET A 79 -2.84 -50.82 -34.05
CA MET A 79 -2.81 -52.22 -34.45
C MET A 79 -4.12 -52.75 -35.05
N SER A 80 -5.18 -51.93 -35.13
CA SER A 80 -6.51 -52.38 -35.55
C SER A 80 -6.63 -52.83 -37.02
N LYS A 81 -5.60 -52.61 -37.86
CA LYS A 81 -5.53 -53.06 -39.28
C LYS A 81 -6.80 -52.80 -40.12
N GLY A 82 -7.57 -51.76 -39.79
CA GLY A 82 -8.82 -51.41 -40.49
C GLY A 82 -10.08 -52.15 -40.02
N SER A 83 -10.03 -52.96 -38.95
CA SER A 83 -11.25 -53.53 -38.35
C SER A 83 -12.03 -52.46 -37.58
N ALA A 84 -13.26 -52.16 -38.01
CA ALA A 84 -14.10 -51.13 -37.40
C ALA A 84 -14.35 -51.38 -35.90
N THR A 85 -14.49 -52.65 -35.51
CA THR A 85 -14.76 -53.06 -34.12
C THR A 85 -13.61 -52.74 -33.16
N GLU A 86 -12.35 -52.92 -33.57
CA GLU A 86 -11.19 -52.64 -32.71
C GLU A 86 -10.85 -51.15 -32.68
N VAL A 87 -11.12 -50.41 -33.76
CA VAL A 87 -11.03 -48.94 -33.76
C VAL A 87 -12.04 -48.33 -32.79
N ASP A 88 -13.29 -48.80 -32.80
CA ASP A 88 -14.32 -48.30 -31.89
C ASP A 88 -14.00 -48.65 -30.42
N ARG A 89 -13.39 -49.81 -30.20
CA ARG A 89 -12.90 -50.20 -28.88
C ARG A 89 -11.78 -49.27 -28.38
N ALA A 90 -10.81 -48.96 -29.23
CA ALA A 90 -9.71 -48.05 -28.87
C ALA A 90 -10.23 -46.64 -28.54
N LYS A 91 -11.17 -46.11 -29.34
CA LYS A 91 -11.81 -44.81 -29.10
C LYS A 91 -12.54 -44.76 -27.76
N LYS A 92 -13.27 -45.81 -27.39
CA LYS A 92 -13.95 -45.90 -26.08
C LYS A 92 -12.96 -45.87 -24.91
N ILE A 93 -11.82 -46.56 -25.04
CA ILE A 93 -10.77 -46.57 -24.01
C ILE A 93 -10.19 -45.17 -23.83
N LEU A 94 -9.85 -44.49 -24.92
CA LEU A 94 -9.30 -43.13 -24.89
C LEU A 94 -10.30 -42.13 -24.31
N LEU A 95 -11.57 -42.19 -24.73
CA LEU A 95 -12.63 -41.30 -24.23
C LEU A 95 -12.83 -41.45 -22.72
N ASN A 96 -12.91 -42.69 -22.23
CA ASN A 96 -13.07 -42.96 -20.81
C ASN A 96 -11.85 -42.51 -19.99
N ALA A 97 -10.64 -42.63 -20.53
CA ALA A 97 -9.42 -42.17 -19.86
C ALA A 97 -9.37 -40.63 -19.74
N VAL A 98 -9.78 -39.91 -20.79
CA VAL A 98 -9.84 -38.43 -20.78
C VAL A 98 -10.90 -37.92 -19.81
N ILE A 99 -12.09 -38.54 -19.81
CA ILE A 99 -13.16 -38.17 -18.87
C ILE A 99 -12.72 -38.40 -17.43
N GLY A 100 -12.06 -39.54 -17.14
CA GLY A 100 -11.52 -39.82 -15.81
C GLY A 100 -10.47 -38.79 -15.37
N LEU A 101 -9.57 -38.39 -16.27
CA LEU A 101 -8.56 -37.37 -15.98
C LEU A 101 -9.17 -36.00 -15.70
N MET A 102 -10.16 -35.58 -16.50
CA MET A 102 -10.91 -34.33 -16.30
C MET A 102 -11.57 -34.29 -14.91
N ILE A 103 -12.20 -35.38 -14.48
CA ILE A 103 -12.86 -35.46 -13.17
C ILE A 103 -11.84 -35.30 -12.03
N VAL A 104 -10.67 -35.94 -12.12
CA VAL A 104 -9.62 -35.84 -11.10
C VAL A 104 -9.08 -34.41 -10.99
N LEU A 105 -8.80 -33.77 -12.13
CA LEU A 105 -8.30 -32.39 -12.17
C LEU A 105 -9.33 -31.39 -11.66
N ALA A 106 -10.61 -31.54 -12.05
CA ALA A 106 -11.70 -30.71 -11.57
C ALA A 106 -11.93 -30.87 -10.06
N SER A 107 -11.87 -32.10 -9.54
CA SER A 107 -12.00 -32.37 -8.10
C SER A 107 -10.88 -31.70 -7.30
N TYR A 108 -9.65 -31.70 -7.81
CA TYR A 108 -8.52 -31.03 -7.17
C TYR A 108 -8.69 -29.51 -7.17
N ALA A 109 -9.08 -28.93 -8.30
CA ALA A 109 -9.31 -27.49 -8.43
C ALA A 109 -10.42 -26.99 -7.49
N ILE A 110 -11.55 -27.71 -7.45
CA ILE A 110 -12.69 -27.36 -6.58
C ILE A 110 -12.31 -27.50 -5.10
N ALA A 111 -11.64 -28.59 -4.71
CA ALA A 111 -11.22 -28.78 -3.34
C ALA A 111 -10.24 -27.68 -2.89
N ARG A 112 -9.28 -27.30 -3.74
CA ARG A 112 -8.35 -26.20 -3.46
C ARG A 112 -9.08 -24.87 -3.33
N PHE A 113 -9.98 -24.57 -4.25
CA PHE A 113 -10.80 -23.35 -4.21
C PHE A 113 -11.58 -23.24 -2.91
N VAL A 114 -12.36 -24.26 -2.55
CA VAL A 114 -13.16 -24.26 -1.32
C VAL A 114 -12.28 -24.18 -0.07
N LEU A 115 -11.17 -24.92 -0.02
CA LEU A 115 -10.26 -24.87 1.13
C LEU A 115 -9.60 -23.49 1.28
N THR A 116 -9.21 -22.83 0.18
CA THR A 116 -8.64 -21.48 0.22
C THR A 116 -9.68 -20.44 0.62
N THR A 117 -10.90 -20.51 0.08
CA THR A 117 -11.99 -19.58 0.45
C THR A 117 -12.39 -19.76 1.91
N VAL A 118 -12.54 -20.99 2.39
CA VAL A 118 -12.86 -21.26 3.80
C VAL A 118 -11.70 -20.86 4.69
N TYR A 119 -10.45 -21.17 4.34
CA TYR A 119 -9.28 -20.74 5.10
C TYR A 119 -9.22 -19.21 5.24
N ASN A 120 -9.40 -18.46 4.15
CA ASN A 120 -9.43 -16.99 4.18
C ASN A 120 -10.63 -16.46 4.97
N ALA A 121 -11.79 -17.11 4.88
CA ALA A 121 -13.00 -16.72 5.63
C ALA A 121 -12.94 -17.07 7.12
N THR A 122 -12.22 -18.12 7.52
CA THR A 122 -12.07 -18.52 8.93
C THR A 122 -10.84 -17.94 9.60
N ASN A 123 -9.82 -17.56 8.83
CA ASN A 123 -8.56 -17.00 9.32
C ASN A 123 -8.32 -15.56 8.85
N GLY A 124 -9.38 -14.81 8.50
CA GLY A 124 -9.30 -13.41 8.05
C GLY A 124 -8.73 -12.40 9.07
N HIS A 125 -8.09 -12.86 10.15
CA HIS A 125 -7.29 -12.08 11.10
C HIS A 125 -6.04 -12.87 11.49
N ASN A 126 -5.20 -13.23 10.52
CA ASN A 126 -3.83 -13.67 10.78
C ASN A 126 -2.97 -13.42 9.53
N ALA A 127 -2.69 -12.15 9.28
CA ALA A 127 -1.54 -11.75 8.48
C ALA A 127 -0.26 -12.14 9.25
N ASN A 128 0.28 -13.33 9.01
CA ASN A 128 1.64 -13.68 9.41
C ASN A 128 2.12 -14.87 8.57
N ASN A 129 2.81 -14.62 7.45
CA ASN A 129 4.27 -14.49 7.47
C ASN A 129 4.86 -14.48 6.05
N GLY A 130 5.61 -13.42 5.77
CA GLY A 130 6.46 -13.28 4.59
C GLY A 130 7.14 -11.92 4.49
N GLY A 131 7.58 -11.34 5.62
CA GLY A 131 8.13 -9.98 5.73
C GLY A 131 7.26 -9.12 6.65
N GLY A 132 7.85 -8.50 7.67
CA GLY A 132 7.12 -7.80 8.75
C GLY A 132 6.19 -6.71 8.22
N GLY A 133 4.90 -7.02 8.16
CA GLY A 133 3.82 -6.08 7.88
C GLY A 133 2.99 -5.90 9.13
N TYR A 134 2.91 -4.66 9.60
CA TYR A 134 2.02 -4.21 10.66
C TYR A 134 0.58 -4.60 10.34
N HIS A 135 -0.16 -5.05 11.35
CA HIS A 135 -1.60 -5.33 11.26
C HIS A 135 -2.34 -3.99 11.15
N GLY A 136 -2.37 -3.38 9.96
CA GLY A 136 -3.14 -2.18 9.74
C GLY A 136 -4.63 -2.48 9.83
N GLY A 137 -5.33 -1.80 10.75
CA GLY A 137 -6.79 -1.67 10.65
C GLY A 137 -7.20 -0.85 9.41
N ILE A 138 -8.50 -0.63 9.23
CA ILE A 138 -9.14 0.20 8.18
C ILE A 138 -8.69 1.69 8.11
N GLY A 139 -7.61 2.08 8.80
CA GLY A 139 -7.03 3.42 8.70
C GLY A 139 -6.64 3.78 7.26
N LEU A 140 -6.81 5.05 6.87
CA LEU A 140 -6.41 5.53 5.55
C LEU A 140 -4.91 5.26 5.34
N GLY A 141 -4.53 4.53 4.30
CA GLY A 141 -3.16 4.05 4.11
C GLY A 141 -2.91 2.60 4.56
N GLY A 142 -3.85 1.92 5.24
CA GLY A 142 -3.66 0.55 5.75
C GLY A 142 -3.85 -0.53 4.67
N GLY A 143 -4.47 -0.16 3.55
CA GLY A 143 -4.71 -1.01 2.38
C GLY A 143 -4.09 -0.44 1.10
N VAL A 144 -4.80 -0.62 -0.02
CA VAL A 144 -4.37 -0.19 -1.36
C VAL A 144 -4.38 1.33 -1.54
N ILE A 145 -5.24 2.05 -0.81
CA ILE A 145 -5.31 3.52 -0.85
C ILE A 145 -4.21 4.07 0.05
N GLU A 146 -3.37 4.95 -0.50
CA GLU A 146 -2.37 5.71 0.24
C GLU A 146 -2.97 6.98 0.83
N SER A 147 -3.72 7.75 0.03
CA SER A 147 -4.37 8.98 0.48
C SER A 147 -5.57 9.34 -0.41
N HIS A 148 -6.50 10.14 0.11
CA HIS A 148 -7.57 10.73 -0.70
C HIS A 148 -7.92 12.14 -0.21
N TYR A 149 -8.37 12.97 -1.13
CA TYR A 149 -8.89 14.30 -0.89
C TYR A 149 -10.27 14.44 -1.52
N PRO A 150 -11.28 15.02 -0.86
CA PRO A 150 -11.25 15.51 0.52
C PRO A 150 -10.99 14.41 1.56
N GLY A 151 -10.47 14.81 2.72
CA GLY A 151 -10.25 13.90 3.85
C GLY A 151 -11.56 13.33 4.41
N ARG A 152 -11.45 12.24 5.18
CA ARG A 152 -12.60 11.62 5.85
C ARG A 152 -13.25 12.62 6.81
N ASN A 153 -14.58 12.70 6.74
CA ASN A 153 -15.42 13.59 7.55
C ASN A 153 -15.02 15.07 7.47
N ALA A 154 -14.27 15.46 6.43
CA ALA A 154 -13.84 16.83 6.29
C ALA A 154 -15.04 17.75 6.10
N THR A 155 -15.07 18.85 6.82
CA THR A 155 -16.11 19.88 6.70
C THR A 155 -15.56 21.10 5.98
N ASP A 156 -16.46 21.98 5.57
CA ASP A 156 -16.13 23.26 4.92
C ASP A 156 -15.34 23.12 3.62
N ILE A 157 -15.49 21.99 2.91
CA ILE A 157 -14.86 21.78 1.60
C ILE A 157 -15.47 22.74 0.59
N ALA A 158 -14.63 23.45 -0.16
CA ALA A 158 -15.09 24.40 -1.17
C ALA A 158 -15.78 23.70 -2.34
N ARG A 159 -16.73 24.39 -2.97
CA ARG A 159 -17.57 23.81 -4.02
C ARG A 159 -16.81 23.48 -5.31
N ASN A 160 -15.75 24.22 -5.63
CA ASN A 160 -14.88 23.99 -6.80
C ASN A 160 -13.73 23.01 -6.53
N THR A 161 -13.80 22.25 -5.44
CA THR A 161 -12.81 21.23 -5.10
C THR A 161 -12.86 20.03 -6.07
N ASN A 162 -11.69 19.65 -6.58
CA ASN A 162 -11.46 18.36 -7.23
C ASN A 162 -11.22 17.26 -6.18
N ILE A 163 -11.59 16.03 -6.53
CA ILE A 163 -11.38 14.86 -5.67
C ILE A 163 -10.14 14.12 -6.16
N TYR A 164 -9.24 13.73 -5.27
CA TYR A 164 -8.05 12.94 -5.62
C TYR A 164 -7.98 11.66 -4.80
N ILE A 165 -7.54 10.59 -5.44
CA ILE A 165 -7.28 9.31 -4.79
C ILE A 165 -5.90 8.84 -5.25
N THR A 166 -5.01 8.61 -4.28
CA THR A 166 -3.67 8.05 -4.51
C THR A 166 -3.63 6.63 -3.96
N PHE A 167 -3.20 5.69 -4.79
CA PHE A 167 -3.03 4.28 -4.50
C PHE A 167 -1.55 3.94 -4.38
N LYS A 168 -1.23 2.97 -3.52
CA LYS A 168 0.14 2.45 -3.37
C LYS A 168 0.60 1.65 -4.59
N GLU A 169 -0.36 1.06 -5.30
CA GLU A 169 -0.14 0.18 -6.45
C GLU A 169 -0.99 0.64 -7.63
N ALA A 170 -0.53 0.34 -8.85
CA ALA A 170 -1.23 0.71 -10.08
C ALA A 170 -2.62 0.06 -10.16
N ILE A 171 -3.64 0.86 -10.47
CA ILE A 171 -5.03 0.42 -10.59
C ILE A 171 -5.43 0.28 -12.05
N ASN A 172 -6.20 -0.77 -12.37
CA ASN A 172 -6.77 -0.91 -13.69
C ASN A 172 -7.69 0.27 -14.01
N ILE A 173 -7.29 1.10 -14.97
CA ILE A 173 -7.98 2.35 -15.34
C ILE A 173 -9.44 2.14 -15.73
N ASP A 174 -9.79 0.98 -16.29
CA ASP A 174 -11.16 0.71 -16.74
C ASP A 174 -12.08 0.32 -15.57
N HIS A 175 -11.52 0.04 -14.39
CA HIS A 175 -12.30 -0.20 -13.18
C HIS A 175 -12.66 1.10 -12.46
N LEU A 176 -11.92 2.19 -12.68
CA LEU A 176 -12.23 3.52 -12.12
C LEU A 176 -12.83 4.49 -13.13
N THR A 177 -12.63 4.23 -14.43
CA THR A 177 -13.06 5.14 -15.51
C THR A 177 -13.86 4.44 -16.59
N THR A 178 -14.64 5.21 -17.34
CA THR A 178 -15.32 4.76 -18.54
C THR A 178 -15.31 5.86 -19.61
N ASN A 179 -15.39 5.46 -20.88
CA ASN A 179 -15.65 6.36 -22.00
C ASN A 179 -17.11 6.27 -22.50
N VAL A 180 -17.94 5.46 -21.82
CA VAL A 180 -19.34 5.24 -22.17
C VAL A 180 -20.23 6.04 -21.25
N GLY A 181 -21.10 6.87 -21.84
CA GLY A 181 -22.13 7.61 -21.09
C GLY A 181 -21.66 8.92 -20.47
N CYS A 182 -20.44 9.38 -20.75
CA CYS A 182 -19.94 10.67 -20.28
C CYS A 182 -20.68 11.85 -20.94
N THR A 183 -20.92 12.90 -20.17
CA THR A 183 -21.53 14.14 -20.66
C THR A 183 -20.48 14.98 -21.38
N ALA A 184 -20.67 15.30 -22.66
CA ALA A 184 -19.73 16.14 -23.40
C ALA A 184 -19.52 17.50 -22.68
N PRO A 185 -18.28 18.02 -22.59
CA PRO A 185 -17.08 17.67 -23.38
C PRO A 185 -16.19 16.55 -22.80
N ILE A 186 -16.63 15.90 -21.72
CA ILE A 186 -15.84 14.89 -21.02
C ILE A 186 -15.65 13.65 -21.91
N THR A 187 -14.38 13.25 -22.12
CA THR A 187 -14.03 12.07 -22.94
C THR A 187 -13.86 10.81 -22.10
N ARG A 188 -13.57 10.97 -20.81
CA ARG A 188 -13.42 9.89 -19.83
C ARG A 188 -13.98 10.36 -18.49
N CYS A 189 -14.91 9.60 -17.96
CA CYS A 189 -15.63 9.90 -16.73
C CYS A 189 -15.57 8.76 -15.72
N ALA A 190 -15.98 9.02 -14.48
CA ALA A 190 -15.94 8.03 -13.42
C ALA A 190 -16.80 6.79 -13.73
N HIS A 191 -16.30 5.61 -13.36
CA HIS A 191 -17.02 4.36 -13.60
C HIS A 191 -18.33 4.35 -12.79
N PRO A 192 -19.50 4.04 -13.41
CA PRO A 192 -20.81 4.24 -12.79
C PRO A 192 -21.12 3.30 -11.61
N THR A 193 -20.42 2.18 -11.48
CA THR A 193 -20.66 1.19 -10.41
C THR A 193 -19.51 1.07 -9.41
N ASN A 194 -18.29 1.36 -9.86
CA ASN A 194 -17.10 1.05 -9.07
C ASN A 194 -16.62 2.25 -8.27
N LEU A 195 -16.95 3.47 -8.72
CA LEU A 195 -16.74 4.69 -7.98
C LEU A 195 -18.05 5.46 -7.99
N VAL A 196 -18.73 5.58 -6.85
CA VAL A 196 -20.01 6.29 -6.77
C VAL A 196 -19.88 7.49 -5.86
N LEU A 197 -20.12 8.68 -6.40
CA LEU A 197 -20.26 9.90 -5.61
C LEU A 197 -21.76 10.10 -5.31
N ALA A 198 -22.18 9.72 -4.11
CA ALA A 198 -23.55 9.81 -3.65
C ALA A 198 -23.82 11.13 -2.91
N THR A 199 -24.97 11.74 -3.17
CA THR A 199 -25.49 12.89 -2.42
C THR A 199 -27.02 12.93 -2.50
N SER A 200 -27.65 13.81 -1.73
CA SER A 200 -29.10 13.98 -1.67
C SER A 200 -29.71 14.61 -2.95
N THR A 201 -28.89 15.27 -3.76
CA THR A 201 -29.24 15.83 -5.07
C THR A 201 -28.72 14.93 -6.21
N PRO A 202 -29.32 14.96 -7.42
CA PRO A 202 -28.84 14.12 -8.52
C PRO A 202 -27.51 14.64 -9.07
N PHE A 203 -26.41 14.16 -8.52
CA PHE A 203 -25.08 14.22 -9.11
C PHE A 203 -24.82 12.88 -9.80
N THR A 204 -24.35 12.88 -11.05
CA THR A 204 -24.13 11.65 -11.81
C THR A 204 -22.66 11.46 -12.14
N ASN A 205 -22.19 10.21 -12.10
CA ASN A 205 -20.79 9.90 -12.41
C ASN A 205 -20.40 10.25 -13.85
N ALA A 206 -21.38 10.42 -14.75
CA ALA A 206 -21.17 10.87 -16.12
C ALA A 206 -20.59 12.29 -16.20
N ASP A 207 -20.72 13.08 -15.13
CA ASP A 207 -20.28 14.46 -15.04
C ASP A 207 -18.90 14.60 -14.34
N LEU A 208 -18.38 13.52 -13.74
CA LEU A 208 -17.03 13.48 -13.15
C LEU A 208 -16.01 13.22 -14.25
N ALA A 209 -15.30 14.25 -14.72
CA ALA A 209 -14.16 14.05 -15.60
C ALA A 209 -13.01 13.41 -14.83
N VAL A 210 -12.33 12.44 -15.43
CA VAL A 210 -11.23 11.73 -14.77
C VAL A 210 -9.91 11.96 -15.49
N GLU A 211 -8.91 12.33 -14.71
CA GLU A 211 -7.49 12.32 -15.08
C GLU A 211 -6.73 11.33 -14.20
N PHE A 212 -5.61 10.84 -14.70
CA PHE A 212 -4.75 9.91 -13.97
C PHE A 212 -3.31 10.07 -14.43
N ASP A 213 -2.39 9.74 -13.54
CA ASP A 213 -0.96 9.80 -13.82
C ASP A 213 -0.48 8.62 -14.68
N VAL A 214 0.75 8.70 -15.16
CA VAL A 214 1.32 7.66 -16.03
C VAL A 214 1.51 6.32 -15.33
N GLU A 215 1.69 6.30 -14.01
CA GLU A 215 1.83 5.07 -13.22
C GLU A 215 0.49 4.48 -12.76
N GLN A 216 -0.63 5.14 -13.07
CA GLN A 216 -1.99 4.73 -12.70
C GLN A 216 -2.17 4.56 -11.18
N LYS A 217 -1.50 5.41 -10.40
CA LYS A 217 -1.58 5.44 -8.94
C LYS A 217 -2.39 6.63 -8.44
N VAL A 218 -2.38 7.73 -9.17
CA VAL A 218 -3.09 8.96 -8.81
C VAL A 218 -4.26 9.14 -9.77
N PHE A 219 -5.46 9.33 -9.22
CA PHE A 219 -6.67 9.61 -10.00
C PHE A 219 -7.28 10.92 -9.50
N GLY A 220 -7.43 11.87 -10.42
CA GLY A 220 -8.14 13.13 -10.21
C GLY A 220 -9.55 13.05 -10.80
N PHE A 221 -10.55 13.41 -10.01
CA PHE A 221 -11.95 13.46 -10.41
C PHE A 221 -12.42 14.91 -10.33
N ASN A 222 -12.64 15.50 -11.49
CA ASN A 222 -13.15 16.84 -11.64
C ASN A 222 -14.68 16.82 -11.76
N PRO A 223 -15.41 17.30 -10.74
CA PRO A 223 -16.88 17.20 -10.69
C PRO A 223 -17.61 18.17 -11.61
N TYR A 224 -16.92 19.12 -12.23
CA TYR A 224 -17.52 20.11 -13.12
C TYR A 224 -17.16 19.92 -14.59
N GLY A 225 -16.20 19.05 -14.94
CA GLY A 225 -15.98 18.51 -16.29
C GLY A 225 -15.74 19.51 -17.43
N GLY A 226 -15.40 20.77 -17.08
CA GLY A 226 -15.24 21.91 -18.00
C GLY A 226 -16.37 22.97 -17.92
N SER A 227 -17.39 22.75 -17.09
CA SER A 227 -18.44 23.74 -16.76
C SER A 227 -17.95 24.67 -15.66
N THR A 228 -18.19 25.98 -15.78
CA THR A 228 -17.87 26.96 -14.72
C THR A 228 -19.04 27.22 -13.77
N ILE A 229 -20.10 26.39 -13.83
CA ILE A 229 -21.34 26.59 -13.06
C ILE A 229 -21.78 25.34 -12.27
N ASN A 230 -21.21 24.16 -12.54
CA ASN A 230 -21.61 22.89 -11.93
C ASN A 230 -20.66 22.47 -10.81
N HIS A 231 -20.47 23.34 -9.84
CA HIS A 231 -19.66 23.02 -8.65
C HIS A 231 -20.40 22.07 -7.71
N LEU A 232 -19.65 21.37 -6.84
CA LEU A 232 -20.22 20.55 -5.79
C LEU A 232 -21.13 21.39 -4.86
N GLY A 233 -21.99 20.70 -4.12
CA GLY A 233 -22.89 21.29 -3.15
C GLY A 233 -23.93 22.24 -3.75
N ASN A 234 -24.37 23.20 -2.94
CA ASN A 234 -25.37 24.19 -3.34
C ASN A 234 -25.05 25.57 -2.75
N GLU A 235 -25.63 26.62 -3.33
CA GLU A 235 -25.37 28.00 -2.90
C GLU A 235 -26.06 28.40 -1.58
N ASN A 236 -26.97 27.57 -1.07
CA ASN A 236 -27.85 27.91 0.07
C ASN A 236 -27.57 27.07 1.33
N GLY A 237 -26.44 26.38 1.39
CA GLY A 237 -26.01 25.64 2.58
C GLY A 237 -25.07 24.48 2.26
N SER A 238 -24.64 23.80 3.32
CA SER A 238 -23.72 22.69 3.19
C SER A 238 -24.42 21.44 2.62
N THR A 239 -23.67 20.67 1.85
CA THR A 239 -24.15 19.42 1.23
C THR A 239 -23.18 18.30 1.57
N GLU A 240 -23.73 17.20 2.09
CA GLU A 240 -22.96 15.99 2.39
C GLU A 240 -22.81 15.14 1.13
N TYR A 241 -21.61 14.60 0.96
CA TYR A 241 -21.23 13.68 -0.10
C TYR A 241 -20.60 12.43 0.51
N GLN A 242 -20.90 11.28 -0.09
CA GLN A 242 -20.27 10.01 0.24
C GLN A 242 -19.67 9.41 -1.02
N ILE A 243 -18.41 8.99 -0.95
CA ILE A 243 -17.74 8.27 -2.04
C ILE A 243 -17.67 6.80 -1.67
N PHE A 244 -18.08 5.96 -2.61
CA PHE A 244 -17.97 4.50 -2.52
C PHE A 244 -17.03 3.98 -3.60
N LEU A 245 -16.04 3.19 -3.18
CA LEU A 245 -15.16 2.39 -4.03
C LEU A 245 -15.53 0.93 -3.87
N ASP A 246 -15.88 0.28 -4.98
CA ASP A 246 -16.37 -1.10 -4.97
C ASP A 246 -15.24 -2.12 -4.76
N GLY A 247 -15.56 -3.21 -4.07
CA GLY A 247 -14.62 -4.32 -3.81
C GLY A 247 -14.13 -5.04 -5.06
N ALA A 248 -14.82 -4.89 -6.20
CA ALA A 248 -14.44 -5.48 -7.49
C ALA A 248 -13.43 -4.64 -8.29
N ILE A 249 -12.92 -3.52 -7.74
CA ILE A 249 -11.80 -2.80 -8.36
C ILE A 249 -10.57 -3.73 -8.37
N GLU A 250 -9.96 -3.86 -9.53
CA GLU A 250 -8.74 -4.65 -9.72
C GLU A 250 -7.54 -3.72 -9.92
N LYS A 251 -6.39 -4.16 -9.44
CA LYS A 251 -5.10 -3.58 -9.76
C LYS A 251 -4.73 -3.92 -11.21
N ASP A 252 -3.71 -3.26 -11.76
CA ASP A 252 -3.23 -3.55 -13.12
C ASP A 252 -2.70 -4.99 -13.28
N ASP A 253 -2.31 -5.65 -12.18
CA ASP A 253 -1.91 -7.06 -12.16
C ASP A 253 -3.09 -8.06 -12.20
N GLY A 254 -4.34 -7.57 -12.12
CA GLY A 254 -5.57 -8.35 -12.13
C GLY A 254 -6.00 -8.91 -10.77
N GLU A 255 -5.29 -8.61 -9.68
CA GLU A 255 -5.73 -8.93 -8.33
C GLU A 255 -6.69 -7.85 -7.79
N PHE A 256 -7.61 -8.23 -6.91
CA PHE A 256 -8.52 -7.28 -6.29
C PHE A 256 -7.75 -6.26 -5.43
N ALA A 257 -8.07 -4.98 -5.62
CA ALA A 257 -7.49 -3.87 -4.88
C ALA A 257 -8.00 -3.83 -3.43
N PHE A 258 -9.25 -4.25 -3.20
CA PHE A 258 -9.90 -4.21 -1.91
C PHE A 258 -10.29 -5.61 -1.41
N SER A 259 -10.36 -5.75 -0.09
CA SER A 259 -11.16 -6.81 0.54
C SER A 259 -12.64 -6.63 0.12
N PRO A 260 -13.50 -7.67 0.07
CA PRO A 260 -14.78 -7.61 -0.66
C PRO A 260 -15.77 -6.52 -0.25
N SER A 261 -15.52 -5.81 0.85
CA SER A 261 -16.30 -4.68 1.35
C SER A 261 -16.03 -3.35 0.64
N GLY A 262 -14.96 -3.21 -0.16
CA GLY A 262 -14.60 -1.93 -0.78
C GLY A 262 -14.09 -0.90 0.23
N TYR A 263 -14.20 0.38 -0.11
CA TYR A 263 -13.83 1.51 0.75
C TYR A 263 -14.80 2.68 0.56
N ASP A 264 -15.22 3.32 1.65
CA ASP A 264 -16.07 4.51 1.60
C ASP A 264 -15.68 5.57 2.63
N TRP A 265 -15.99 6.82 2.29
CA TRP A 265 -15.85 7.96 3.18
C TRP A 265 -16.84 9.06 2.82
N GLU A 266 -17.08 9.94 3.78
CA GLU A 266 -17.95 11.10 3.66
C GLU A 266 -17.17 12.40 3.84
N PHE A 267 -17.70 13.48 3.26
CA PHE A 267 -17.23 14.85 3.45
C PHE A 267 -18.38 15.84 3.22
N THR A 268 -18.27 17.02 3.81
CA THR A 268 -19.28 18.08 3.72
C THR A 268 -18.75 19.27 2.94
N VAL A 269 -19.42 19.58 1.82
CA VAL A 269 -19.14 20.72 0.96
C VAL A 269 -19.89 21.94 1.48
N SER A 270 -19.22 23.09 1.62
CA SER A 270 -19.81 24.36 2.03
C SER A 270 -20.55 25.06 0.88
N ASN A 271 -21.04 26.27 1.14
CA ASN A 271 -21.63 27.14 0.12
C ASN A 271 -20.57 28.06 -0.55
N GLU A 272 -19.29 27.95 -0.19
CA GLU A 272 -18.22 28.85 -0.62
C GLU A 272 -17.40 28.27 -1.78
N ILE A 273 -16.73 29.16 -2.52
CA ILE A 273 -15.79 28.82 -3.59
C ILE A 273 -14.41 29.21 -3.10
N ASP A 274 -13.43 28.34 -3.32
CA ASP A 274 -12.05 28.64 -3.00
C ASP A 274 -11.39 29.38 -4.16
N LEU A 275 -10.87 30.57 -3.86
CA LEU A 275 -10.11 31.41 -4.79
C LEU A 275 -8.75 31.78 -4.19
N THR A 276 -8.37 31.13 -3.09
CA THR A 276 -7.18 31.45 -2.33
C THR A 276 -6.01 30.72 -2.97
N PRO A 277 -4.95 31.43 -3.40
CA PRO A 277 -3.74 30.78 -3.84
C PRO A 277 -3.07 30.01 -2.69
N PRO A 278 -2.53 28.81 -2.93
CA PRO A 278 -1.67 28.16 -1.96
C PRO A 278 -0.34 28.92 -1.84
N THR A 279 0.29 28.86 -0.66
CA THR A 279 1.63 29.41 -0.39
C THR A 279 2.54 28.34 0.25
N VAL A 280 3.85 28.52 0.13
CA VAL A 280 4.83 27.68 0.84
C VAL A 280 5.00 28.21 2.27
N THR A 281 4.63 27.40 3.26
CA THR A 281 4.66 27.78 4.69
C THR A 281 6.01 27.52 5.34
N SER A 282 6.71 26.46 4.94
CA SER A 282 8.04 26.13 5.44
C SER A 282 8.77 25.17 4.51
N VAL A 283 10.10 25.22 4.57
CA VAL A 283 10.99 24.34 3.82
C VAL A 283 12.10 23.82 4.72
N ILE A 284 12.58 22.62 4.42
CA ILE A 284 13.76 21.97 5.01
C ILE A 284 14.55 21.37 3.85
N PRO A 285 15.89 21.42 3.84
CA PRO A 285 16.76 22.16 4.74
C PRO A 285 16.77 23.68 4.48
N VAL A 286 17.30 24.43 5.46
CA VAL A 286 17.53 25.89 5.37
C VAL A 286 18.93 26.24 5.87
N GLY A 287 19.46 27.39 5.47
CA GLY A 287 20.76 27.87 5.95
C GLY A 287 21.95 27.19 5.28
N ILE A 288 23.10 27.21 5.94
CA ILE A 288 24.42 26.93 5.31
C ILE A 288 25.15 25.69 5.85
N ASP A 289 24.58 24.98 6.81
CA ASP A 289 25.28 23.89 7.51
C ASP A 289 24.34 22.71 7.75
N ASN A 290 23.91 22.08 6.66
CA ASN A 290 22.99 20.95 6.70
C ASN A 290 23.75 19.65 6.45
N ALA A 291 23.41 18.60 7.20
CA ALA A 291 23.92 17.27 6.92
C ALA A 291 23.49 16.82 5.53
N ARG A 292 24.35 16.12 4.81
CA ARG A 292 24.07 15.80 3.41
C ARG A 292 23.01 14.70 3.22
N ASN A 293 22.62 14.00 4.27
CA ASN A 293 21.50 13.05 4.27
C ASN A 293 20.13 13.69 4.58
N SER A 294 20.05 15.03 4.65
CA SER A 294 18.76 15.73 4.74
C SER A 294 17.90 15.48 3.50
N VAL A 295 16.64 15.20 3.73
CA VAL A 295 15.57 15.21 2.72
C VAL A 295 15.10 16.64 2.51
N VAL A 296 14.79 16.99 1.26
CA VAL A 296 14.18 18.29 0.97
C VAL A 296 12.67 18.16 1.18
N GLN A 297 12.13 18.87 2.16
CA GLN A 297 10.71 18.87 2.51
C GLN A 297 10.11 20.27 2.30
N ILE A 298 8.93 20.35 1.69
CA ILE A 298 8.20 21.57 1.37
C ILE A 298 6.79 21.42 1.93
N ASN A 299 6.38 22.34 2.80
CA ASN A 299 5.03 22.36 3.37
C ASN A 299 4.22 23.51 2.79
N PHE A 300 3.00 23.22 2.37
CA PHE A 300 2.08 24.19 1.78
C PHE A 300 1.01 24.64 2.79
N SER A 301 0.38 25.79 2.52
CA SER A 301 -0.72 26.34 3.32
C SER A 301 -1.97 25.46 3.29
N GLU A 302 -2.10 24.65 2.25
CA GLU A 302 -3.25 23.81 1.95
C GLU A 302 -2.87 22.60 1.10
N ALA A 303 -3.86 21.78 0.75
CA ALA A 303 -3.64 20.57 -0.03
C ALA A 303 -3.36 20.92 -1.50
N ILE A 304 -2.30 20.34 -2.05
CA ILE A 304 -1.82 20.57 -3.41
C ILE A 304 -2.18 19.39 -4.31
N ASN A 305 -2.55 19.69 -5.55
CA ASN A 305 -2.85 18.67 -6.54
C ASN A 305 -1.63 17.74 -6.75
N PRO A 306 -1.76 16.42 -6.46
CA PRO A 306 -0.66 15.47 -6.57
C PRO A 306 -0.07 15.36 -7.99
N MET A 307 -0.83 15.69 -9.03
CA MET A 307 -0.35 15.68 -10.42
C MET A 307 0.77 16.71 -10.68
N PHE A 308 0.85 17.76 -9.87
CA PHE A 308 1.87 18.82 -9.97
C PHE A 308 2.96 18.69 -8.90
N ALA A 309 2.81 17.77 -7.94
CA ALA A 309 3.59 17.76 -6.71
C ALA A 309 4.27 16.42 -6.40
N ALA A 310 3.91 15.35 -7.12
CA ALA A 310 4.57 14.06 -7.05
C ALA A 310 5.04 13.64 -8.46
N GLY A 311 6.18 12.95 -8.52
CA GLY A 311 6.76 12.51 -9.78
C GLY A 311 8.22 12.12 -9.64
N VAL A 312 8.85 11.84 -10.78
CA VAL A 312 10.24 11.41 -10.87
C VAL A 312 10.98 12.34 -11.82
N TYR A 313 12.17 12.79 -11.41
CA TYR A 313 13.11 13.48 -12.28
C TYR A 313 14.36 12.61 -12.47
N ASP A 314 14.59 12.13 -13.70
CA ASP A 314 15.69 11.22 -14.05
C ASP A 314 16.42 11.59 -15.37
N ASP A 315 16.19 12.81 -15.90
CA ASP A 315 16.58 13.29 -17.25
C ASP A 315 15.88 12.57 -18.44
N VAL A 316 14.80 11.82 -18.21
CA VAL A 316 14.05 11.14 -19.27
C VAL A 316 12.68 11.79 -19.46
N LEU A 317 12.36 12.19 -20.69
CA LEU A 317 11.08 12.83 -21.02
C LEU A 317 9.90 11.83 -21.08
N PRO A 318 8.70 12.20 -20.63
CA PRO A 318 8.36 13.47 -19.96
C PRO A 318 8.87 13.51 -18.50
N ASP A 319 9.55 14.59 -18.13
CA ASP A 319 10.14 14.78 -16.80
C ASP A 319 9.23 15.63 -15.89
N PHE A 320 9.32 15.37 -14.59
CA PHE A 320 8.70 16.21 -13.57
C PHE A 320 9.52 17.50 -13.40
N THR A 321 8.92 18.67 -13.61
CA THR A 321 9.64 19.96 -13.62
C THR A 321 9.03 21.05 -12.73
N TYR A 322 7.96 20.74 -11.99
CA TYR A 322 7.25 21.71 -11.15
C TYR A 322 8.02 22.08 -9.87
N ILE A 323 8.93 21.20 -9.44
CA ILE A 323 9.84 21.46 -8.33
C ILE A 323 11.21 20.98 -8.78
N ASN A 324 12.21 21.86 -8.69
CA ASN A 324 13.56 21.55 -9.14
C ASN A 324 14.56 21.80 -8.01
N ILE A 325 15.48 20.86 -7.80
CA ILE A 325 16.60 21.02 -6.86
C ILE A 325 17.89 21.08 -7.68
N GLU A 326 18.48 22.27 -7.81
CA GLU A 326 19.68 22.51 -8.60
C GLU A 326 20.90 22.71 -7.70
N LYS A 327 21.92 21.89 -7.88
CA LYS A 327 23.25 22.12 -7.34
C LYS A 327 23.92 23.23 -8.15
N ILE A 328 24.11 24.40 -7.56
CA ILE A 328 24.78 25.55 -8.22
C ILE A 328 26.28 25.60 -7.93
N LEU A 329 26.73 25.07 -6.78
CA LEU A 329 28.15 24.92 -6.47
C LEU A 329 28.42 23.57 -5.78
N PRO A 330 29.58 22.95 -6.03
CA PRO A 330 30.59 23.34 -7.02
C PRO A 330 30.10 23.13 -8.47
N ALA A 331 30.63 23.91 -9.41
CA ALA A 331 30.28 23.82 -10.82
C ALA A 331 30.68 22.45 -11.44
N PRO A 332 29.98 21.97 -12.51
CA PRO A 332 28.89 22.64 -13.22
C PRO A 332 27.57 22.60 -12.44
N ALA A 333 26.66 23.52 -12.79
CA ALA A 333 25.32 23.50 -12.27
C ALA A 333 24.54 22.31 -12.85
N GLU A 334 23.73 21.66 -12.02
CA GLU A 334 23.08 20.40 -12.35
C GLU A 334 21.82 20.20 -11.49
N ILE A 335 20.71 19.83 -12.12
CA ILE A 335 19.47 19.45 -11.43
C ILE A 335 19.64 18.04 -10.88
N LEU A 336 19.28 17.84 -9.61
CA LEU A 336 19.40 16.57 -8.95
C LEU A 336 18.29 15.62 -9.36
N LYS A 337 18.67 14.36 -9.58
CA LYS A 337 17.76 13.26 -9.87
C LYS A 337 17.17 12.74 -8.59
N GLY A 338 15.89 12.41 -8.62
CA GLY A 338 15.21 11.89 -7.45
C GLY A 338 13.72 11.77 -7.62
N THR A 339 13.10 11.26 -6.57
CA THR A 339 11.66 11.04 -6.48
C THR A 339 11.03 12.13 -5.63
N TYR A 340 9.97 12.74 -6.14
CA TYR A 340 9.09 13.66 -5.43
C TYR A 340 7.86 12.91 -4.95
N ARG A 341 7.60 12.93 -3.64
CA ARG A 341 6.45 12.28 -3.02
C ARG A 341 5.62 13.33 -2.31
N ILE A 342 4.31 13.24 -2.43
CA ILE A 342 3.39 14.07 -1.67
C ILE A 342 2.69 13.25 -0.60
N SER A 343 2.65 13.77 0.62
CA SER A 343 2.09 13.09 1.79
C SER A 343 1.44 14.12 2.72
N ASN A 344 1.10 13.71 3.95
CA ASN A 344 0.46 14.57 4.95
C ASN A 344 -0.82 15.26 4.42
N GLN A 345 -1.77 14.45 3.95
CA GLN A 345 -3.03 14.93 3.34
C GLN A 345 -2.80 15.89 2.17
N TYR A 346 -1.81 15.58 1.33
CA TYR A 346 -1.40 16.36 0.17
C TYR A 346 -0.83 17.76 0.49
N ARG A 347 -0.32 17.98 1.71
CA ARG A 347 0.24 19.30 2.12
C ARG A 347 1.75 19.34 2.16
N THR A 348 2.41 18.19 2.11
CA THR A 348 3.87 18.10 2.26
C THR A 348 4.47 17.35 1.07
N VAL A 349 5.38 18.00 0.35
CA VAL A 349 6.18 17.38 -0.72
C VAL A 349 7.59 17.11 -0.22
N GLU A 350 8.10 15.92 -0.53
CA GLU A 350 9.42 15.46 -0.17
C GLU A 350 10.21 15.03 -1.40
N PHE A 351 11.44 15.51 -1.54
CA PHE A 351 12.38 15.06 -2.56
C PHE A 351 13.47 14.19 -1.94
N LEU A 352 13.57 12.97 -2.44
CA LEU A 352 14.64 12.02 -2.10
C LEU A 352 15.53 11.78 -3.33
N ALA A 353 16.85 11.88 -3.16
CA ALA A 353 17.84 11.54 -4.18
C ALA A 353 18.05 10.01 -4.28
N ASP A 354 16.97 9.25 -4.47
CA ASP A 354 16.94 7.78 -4.36
C ASP A 354 17.09 7.03 -5.69
N ILE A 355 17.35 7.76 -6.79
CA ILE A 355 17.40 7.19 -8.14
C ILE A 355 18.82 6.84 -8.58
N ASP A 356 19.80 7.69 -8.30
CA ASP A 356 21.20 7.40 -8.66
C ASP A 356 21.85 6.55 -7.57
N PRO A 357 22.32 5.31 -7.86
CA PRO A 357 23.05 4.50 -6.89
C PRO A 357 24.31 5.17 -6.35
N ALA A 358 24.85 6.19 -7.02
CA ALA A 358 25.98 6.98 -6.55
C ALA A 358 25.63 7.89 -5.35
N ASP A 359 24.34 8.22 -5.16
CA ASP A 359 23.87 9.06 -4.06
C ASP A 359 23.68 8.27 -2.76
N LEU A 360 23.72 6.94 -2.81
CA LEU A 360 23.80 6.08 -1.63
C LEU A 360 25.08 6.38 -0.85
N CYS A 361 24.93 6.97 0.34
CA CYS A 361 26.05 7.53 1.10
C CYS A 361 26.25 6.90 2.47
N GLY A 362 25.30 6.08 2.93
CA GLY A 362 25.38 5.50 4.25
C GLY A 362 24.26 4.53 4.57
N VAL A 363 24.24 4.15 5.83
CA VAL A 363 23.23 3.30 6.43
C VAL A 363 22.71 4.05 7.65
N ASN A 364 21.39 4.15 7.77
CA ASN A 364 20.76 4.89 8.87
C ASN A 364 20.84 4.09 10.17
N SER A 365 20.26 4.67 11.23
CA SER A 365 20.17 4.02 12.54
C SER A 365 19.64 2.57 12.44
N CYS A 366 18.56 2.30 11.71
CA CYS A 366 17.93 0.98 11.63
C CYS A 366 18.57 0.00 10.64
N GLY A 367 19.67 0.36 9.96
CA GLY A 367 20.32 -0.53 8.99
C GLY A 367 19.79 -0.40 7.55
N GLY A 368 18.93 0.58 7.28
CA GLY A 368 18.42 0.91 5.94
C GLY A 368 19.34 1.84 5.17
N ASP A 369 19.18 1.86 3.84
CA ASP A 369 19.95 2.69 2.93
C ASP A 369 19.65 4.18 3.12
N VAL A 370 20.70 5.01 3.07
CA VAL A 370 20.60 6.48 3.16
C VAL A 370 21.10 7.10 1.89
N TYR A 371 20.26 7.92 1.28
CA TYR A 371 20.59 8.68 0.09
C TYR A 371 20.95 10.12 0.46
N CYS A 372 22.04 10.63 -0.12
CA CYS A 372 22.53 11.96 0.23
C CYS A 372 22.45 12.93 -0.94
N LEU A 373 22.15 14.17 -0.60
CA LEU A 373 22.46 15.33 -1.42
C LEU A 373 24.00 15.43 -1.66
N PRO A 374 24.42 16.19 -2.69
CA PRO A 374 25.83 16.44 -2.96
C PRO A 374 26.55 17.00 -1.73
N SER A 375 27.79 16.58 -1.53
CA SER A 375 28.59 16.96 -0.36
C SER A 375 29.22 18.36 -0.51
N SER A 376 29.23 19.17 0.55
CA SER A 376 29.80 20.54 0.53
C SER A 376 29.26 21.38 -0.65
N ALA A 377 27.96 21.28 -0.90
CA ALA A 377 27.32 21.86 -2.07
C ALA A 377 26.37 22.98 -1.70
N LYS A 378 26.26 23.95 -2.58
CA LYS A 378 25.23 24.99 -2.52
C LYS A 378 24.14 24.63 -3.51
N LEU A 379 22.91 24.56 -3.03
CA LEU A 379 21.74 24.18 -3.80
C LEU A 379 20.72 25.33 -3.79
N ILE A 380 20.05 25.50 -4.92
CA ILE A 380 18.83 26.29 -5.03
C ILE A 380 17.69 25.31 -5.29
N ALA A 381 16.59 25.51 -4.58
CA ALA A 381 15.37 24.79 -4.79
C ALA A 381 14.28 25.76 -5.20
N THR A 382 13.53 25.38 -6.23
CA THR A 382 12.51 26.21 -6.86
C THR A 382 11.21 25.44 -6.92
N VAL A 383 10.15 26.03 -6.36
CA VAL A 383 8.77 25.60 -6.58
C VAL A 383 8.17 26.53 -7.62
N THR A 384 7.82 26.01 -8.79
CA THR A 384 7.28 26.84 -9.87
C THR A 384 5.87 27.29 -9.55
N ASP A 385 5.49 28.46 -10.04
CA ASP A 385 4.12 28.94 -9.91
C ASP A 385 3.07 28.08 -10.63
N ASP A 386 3.45 27.14 -11.50
CA ASP A 386 2.52 26.22 -12.18
C ASP A 386 1.81 25.21 -11.23
N ILE A 387 2.28 25.07 -9.98
CA ILE A 387 1.62 24.22 -8.98
C ILE A 387 0.24 24.77 -8.63
N LYS A 388 -0.72 23.86 -8.42
CA LYS A 388 -2.11 24.19 -8.09
C LYS A 388 -2.60 23.45 -6.86
N ASP A 389 -3.50 24.10 -6.11
CA ASP A 389 -4.25 23.46 -5.05
C ASP A 389 -5.33 22.49 -5.58
N MET A 390 -6.15 21.96 -4.68
CA MET A 390 -7.26 21.06 -5.00
C MET A 390 -8.43 21.76 -5.71
N ALA A 391 -8.47 23.10 -5.72
CA ALA A 391 -9.50 23.94 -6.31
C ALA A 391 -9.05 24.62 -7.63
N ASP A 392 -7.90 24.20 -8.16
CA ASP A 392 -7.22 24.72 -9.36
C ASP A 392 -6.67 26.15 -9.23
N ASN A 393 -6.51 26.68 -8.01
CA ASN A 393 -5.82 27.96 -7.80
C ASN A 393 -4.31 27.76 -7.90
N GLN A 394 -3.67 28.67 -8.61
CA GLN A 394 -2.24 28.67 -8.86
C GLN A 394 -1.45 29.18 -7.64
N LEU A 395 -0.25 28.65 -7.40
CA LEU A 395 0.64 29.04 -6.30
C LEU A 395 0.92 30.56 -6.25
N ASP A 396 0.90 31.13 -5.05
CA ASP A 396 1.46 32.44 -4.72
C ASP A 396 2.85 32.24 -4.11
N GLY A 397 3.87 32.14 -4.97
CA GLY A 397 5.23 31.78 -4.56
C GLY A 397 6.03 32.96 -4.00
N ASP A 398 5.60 34.20 -4.21
CA ASP A 398 6.20 35.39 -3.60
C ASP A 398 5.44 35.92 -2.37
N ASP A 399 4.38 35.21 -1.94
CA ASP A 399 3.54 35.46 -0.76
C ASP A 399 2.99 36.91 -0.73
N ASN A 400 2.54 37.38 -1.90
CA ASN A 400 2.05 38.75 -2.07
C ASN A 400 0.50 38.86 -1.98
N GLY A 401 -0.18 37.73 -1.78
CA GLY A 401 -1.62 37.58 -1.75
C GLY A 401 -2.27 37.38 -3.12
N THR A 402 -1.49 37.15 -4.17
CA THR A 402 -1.96 36.90 -5.54
C THR A 402 -1.17 35.78 -6.19
N ALA A 403 -1.85 34.92 -6.94
CA ALA A 403 -1.20 33.83 -7.64
C ALA A 403 -0.14 34.31 -8.64
N GLY A 404 0.97 33.57 -8.69
CA GLY A 404 2.12 33.77 -9.56
C GLY A 404 3.44 33.83 -8.79
N GLY A 405 4.53 33.78 -9.55
CA GLY A 405 5.89 33.90 -9.01
C GLY A 405 6.38 32.60 -8.38
N ASP A 406 7.64 32.25 -8.65
CA ASP A 406 8.25 31.04 -8.13
C ASP A 406 8.69 31.23 -6.67
N TYR A 407 8.59 30.17 -5.87
CA TYR A 407 9.19 30.14 -4.53
C TYR A 407 10.61 29.56 -4.63
N ASP A 408 11.60 30.44 -4.48
CA ASP A 408 13.01 30.07 -4.48
C ASP A 408 13.62 30.12 -3.08
N TRP A 409 14.34 29.08 -2.69
CA TRP A 409 15.23 29.14 -1.53
C TRP A 409 16.56 28.48 -1.80
N THR A 410 17.56 28.87 -1.01
CA THR A 410 18.93 28.37 -1.15
C THR A 410 19.38 27.78 0.18
N PHE A 411 20.08 26.65 0.10
CA PHE A 411 20.69 26.01 1.25
C PHE A 411 22.05 25.41 0.89
N GLU A 412 22.89 25.17 1.89
CA GLU A 412 24.18 24.49 1.71
C GLU A 412 24.25 23.23 2.56
N THR A 413 24.86 22.19 1.98
CA THR A 413 25.16 20.93 2.63
C THR A 413 26.62 20.91 3.08
N ASN A 414 26.92 20.21 4.16
CA ASN A 414 28.29 19.92 4.60
C ASN A 414 28.70 18.49 4.16
N ASN A 415 29.74 17.93 4.77
CA ASN A 415 30.19 16.55 4.50
C ASN A 415 29.69 15.55 5.55
N ASP A 416 29.00 16.02 6.58
CA ASP A 416 28.59 15.22 7.71
C ASP A 416 27.28 14.49 7.40
N ILE A 417 27.11 13.33 8.02
CA ILE A 417 25.88 12.54 7.97
C ILE A 417 25.30 12.54 9.38
N HIS A 418 24.06 13.00 9.50
CA HIS A 418 23.34 13.02 10.78
C HIS A 418 22.71 11.65 11.03
N LEU A 419 23.17 10.95 12.06
CA LEU A 419 22.73 9.59 12.38
C LEU A 419 22.04 9.48 13.76
N THR A 420 21.69 10.62 14.36
CA THR A 420 21.00 10.63 15.65
C THR A 420 19.54 10.25 15.41
N PRO A 421 19.03 9.18 16.03
CA PRO A 421 17.62 8.81 15.95
C PRO A 421 16.72 9.86 16.61
N PRO A 422 15.50 10.09 16.10
CA PRO A 422 14.53 10.93 16.78
C PRO A 422 14.06 10.29 18.11
N ILE A 423 13.70 11.11 19.11
CA ILE A 423 13.11 10.75 20.40
C ILE A 423 11.72 11.43 20.62
N ILE A 424 10.78 10.74 21.29
CA ILE A 424 9.44 11.24 21.56
C ILE A 424 9.60 12.13 22.79
N ASN A 425 9.34 13.42 22.59
CA ASN A 425 9.36 14.41 23.66
C ASN A 425 8.10 14.35 24.51
N LYS A 426 6.95 14.11 23.88
CA LYS A 426 5.65 14.16 24.54
C LYS A 426 4.63 13.32 23.78
N MET A 427 3.81 12.60 24.53
CA MET A 427 2.65 11.90 24.00
C MET A 427 1.44 12.25 24.87
N ASP A 428 0.26 12.42 24.26
CA ASP A 428 -0.96 12.60 25.02
C ASP A 428 -1.27 11.31 25.79
N ALA A 429 -1.34 11.44 27.12
CA ALA A 429 -1.63 10.32 27.98
C ALA A 429 -3.09 9.89 27.80
N LEU A 430 -3.30 8.71 27.23
CA LEU A 430 -4.62 8.09 27.04
C LEU A 430 -5.11 7.48 28.37
N HIS A 431 -5.43 8.33 29.34
CA HIS A 431 -5.94 7.93 30.65
C HIS A 431 -7.30 8.55 30.92
N ALA A 432 -7.88 8.22 32.08
CA ALA A 432 -9.23 8.61 32.47
C ALA A 432 -9.47 10.12 32.21
N ASN A 433 -10.41 10.42 31.30
CA ASN A 433 -10.86 11.74 30.83
C ASN A 433 -10.28 12.26 29.50
N PHE A 434 -9.66 11.44 28.65
CA PHE A 434 -9.38 11.86 27.27
C PHE A 434 -10.70 12.17 26.50
N PRO A 435 -10.85 13.35 25.87
CA PRO A 435 -12.09 13.68 25.17
C PRO A 435 -12.29 12.81 23.92
N VAL A 436 -13.47 12.22 23.78
CA VAL A 436 -13.80 11.23 22.72
C VAL A 436 -13.67 11.72 21.27
N GLY A 437 -13.58 13.04 21.06
CA GLY A 437 -13.43 13.65 19.73
C GLY A 437 -12.16 14.48 19.57
N SER A 438 -11.21 14.38 20.50
CA SER A 438 -9.90 15.03 20.37
C SER A 438 -8.92 14.10 19.68
N SER A 439 -8.11 14.64 18.77
CA SER A 439 -6.99 13.91 18.17
C SER A 439 -5.92 13.58 19.21
N ILE A 440 -5.26 12.44 19.05
CA ILE A 440 -4.15 12.02 19.92
C ILE A 440 -2.85 12.61 19.37
N LYS A 441 -2.06 13.28 20.22
CA LYS A 441 -0.82 13.94 19.77
C LYS A 441 0.44 13.23 20.25
N ILE A 442 1.41 13.11 19.36
CA ILE A 442 2.73 12.53 19.61
C ILE A 442 3.78 13.45 19.02
N ALA A 443 4.59 14.08 19.88
CA ALA A 443 5.61 15.05 19.51
C ALA A 443 7.02 14.46 19.62
N PHE A 444 7.82 14.68 18.59
CA PHE A 444 9.21 14.28 18.48
C PHE A 444 10.15 15.47 18.68
N ASP A 445 11.42 15.21 18.94
CA ASP A 445 12.47 16.23 19.04
C ASP A 445 13.03 16.68 17.69
N GLU A 446 12.99 15.79 16.71
CA GLU A 446 13.39 16.05 15.33
C GLU A 446 12.18 16.11 14.40
N SER A 447 12.36 16.83 13.30
CA SER A 447 11.38 16.90 12.22
C SER A 447 11.30 15.54 11.51
N LEU A 448 10.08 15.01 11.38
CA LEU A 448 9.79 13.72 10.77
C LEU A 448 9.62 13.81 9.26
N LEU A 449 9.98 12.72 8.58
CA LEU A 449 9.65 12.48 7.19
C LEU A 449 8.15 12.16 7.09
N ALA A 450 7.37 13.08 6.51
CA ALA A 450 5.94 12.99 6.34
C ALA A 450 5.48 11.72 5.61
N SER A 451 6.22 11.26 4.59
CA SER A 451 5.89 10.00 3.90
C SER A 451 6.04 8.76 4.79
N SER A 452 6.84 8.82 5.85
CA SER A 452 6.97 7.74 6.84
C SER A 452 5.87 7.75 7.90
N VAL A 453 5.15 8.86 8.06
CA VAL A 453 4.03 9.01 9.00
C VAL A 453 2.76 8.54 8.30
N ASN A 454 2.63 7.22 8.19
CA ASN A 454 1.51 6.56 7.54
C ASN A 454 1.03 5.37 8.39
N THR A 455 -0.11 4.80 8.01
CA THR A 455 -0.76 3.71 8.76
C THR A 455 -0.10 2.34 8.60
N THR A 456 0.89 2.21 7.72
CA THR A 456 1.82 1.05 7.72
C THR A 456 2.76 1.12 8.92
N ASN A 457 3.03 2.33 9.42
CA ASN A 457 4.01 2.58 10.46
C ASN A 457 3.39 2.98 11.81
N ILE A 458 2.10 3.31 11.82
CA ILE A 458 1.34 3.73 12.99
C ILE A 458 0.02 2.99 12.99
N ASP A 459 -0.17 2.14 13.99
CA ASP A 459 -1.41 1.40 14.19
C ASP A 459 -2.21 2.00 15.35
N PHE A 460 -3.54 1.96 15.25
CA PHE A 460 -4.45 2.48 16.27
C PHE A 460 -5.69 1.60 16.37
N VAL A 461 -5.74 0.82 17.46
CA VAL A 461 -6.80 -0.18 17.70
C VAL A 461 -7.46 0.01 19.07
N GLU A 462 -8.71 -0.43 19.17
CA GLU A 462 -9.45 -0.61 20.42
C GLU A 462 -9.08 -1.97 21.04
N ASP A 463 -8.88 -2.06 22.35
CA ASP A 463 -8.60 -3.32 23.06
C ASP A 463 -9.91 -4.06 23.42
N PRO A 464 -10.11 -5.34 23.02
CA PRO A 464 -9.17 -6.20 22.27
C PRO A 464 -9.34 -6.09 20.75
N ASP A 465 -8.27 -5.64 20.10
CA ASP A 465 -7.99 -5.52 18.65
C ASP A 465 -9.21 -5.31 17.73
N ILE A 466 -10.03 -4.30 18.03
CA ILE A 466 -11.10 -3.82 17.13
C ILE A 466 -10.53 -2.69 16.26
N GLU A 467 -10.58 -2.89 14.94
CA GLU A 467 -10.16 -1.91 13.95
C GLU A 467 -11.04 -0.67 13.98
N LEU A 468 -10.42 0.50 13.80
CA LEU A 468 -11.07 1.81 13.80
C LEU A 468 -10.68 2.58 12.54
N ASN A 469 -11.55 3.47 12.10
CA ASN A 469 -11.17 4.46 11.10
C ASN A 469 -10.35 5.57 11.78
N TYR A 470 -9.15 5.80 11.26
CA TYR A 470 -8.30 6.90 11.67
C TYR A 470 -7.50 7.43 10.48
N TRP A 471 -7.02 8.66 10.62
CA TRP A 471 -6.12 9.29 9.66
C TRP A 471 -5.07 10.11 10.40
N LEU A 472 -3.96 10.38 9.71
CA LEU A 472 -2.78 10.99 10.30
C LEU A 472 -2.60 12.40 9.75
N GLU A 473 -2.14 13.30 10.61
CA GLU A 473 -1.74 14.65 10.23
C GLU A 473 -0.46 15.01 10.95
N LEU A 474 0.51 15.51 10.20
CA LEU A 474 1.78 15.97 10.72
C LEU A 474 1.78 17.51 10.80
N THR A 475 2.00 18.04 12.00
CA THR A 475 1.96 19.48 12.30
C THR A 475 3.23 19.95 13.01
N ASP A 476 3.27 21.24 13.38
CA ASP A 476 4.37 21.86 14.14
C ASP A 476 5.73 21.70 13.44
N LEU A 477 5.80 22.11 12.16
CA LEU A 477 7.01 21.98 11.32
C LEU A 477 7.50 20.52 11.23
N SER A 478 6.55 19.61 11.08
CA SER A 478 6.77 18.17 11.00
C SER A 478 7.25 17.48 12.28
N HIS A 479 7.02 18.05 13.48
CA HIS A 479 7.42 17.43 14.75
C HIS A 479 6.31 16.66 15.46
N THR A 480 5.03 17.00 15.19
CA THR A 480 3.89 16.46 15.93
C THR A 480 2.98 15.65 15.03
N ILE A 481 2.85 14.35 15.32
CA ILE A 481 1.85 13.47 14.71
C ILE A 481 0.54 13.64 15.46
N ASN A 482 -0.54 13.91 14.72
CA ASN A 482 -1.91 13.91 15.21
C ASN A 482 -2.63 12.70 14.61
N ILE A 483 -3.12 11.82 15.48
CA ILE A 483 -3.97 10.70 15.11
C ILE A 483 -5.42 11.16 15.28
N HIS A 484 -6.07 11.42 14.17
CA HIS A 484 -7.49 11.71 14.12
C HIS A 484 -8.27 10.42 13.94
N HIS A 485 -9.46 10.34 14.51
CA HIS A 485 -10.27 9.13 14.51
C HIS A 485 -11.75 9.48 14.51
N ASP A 486 -12.59 8.51 14.15
CA ASP A 486 -14.02 8.59 14.44
C ASP A 486 -14.28 8.63 15.95
N ILE A 487 -15.47 9.02 16.39
CA ILE A 487 -15.77 9.22 17.82
C ILE A 487 -15.43 7.96 18.64
N LEU A 488 -14.53 8.12 19.62
CA LEU A 488 -14.15 7.02 20.51
C LEU A 488 -15.32 6.62 21.42
N LYS A 489 -15.45 5.32 21.64
CA LYS A 489 -16.36 4.77 22.65
C LYS A 489 -15.90 5.17 24.06
N PRO A 490 -16.83 5.65 24.92
CA PRO A 490 -16.51 5.92 26.32
C PRO A 490 -16.11 4.65 27.07
N SER A 491 -15.12 4.77 27.98
CA SER A 491 -14.65 3.67 28.85
C SER A 491 -14.08 2.47 28.08
N THR A 492 -13.49 2.73 26.93
CA THR A 492 -12.76 1.75 26.11
C THR A 492 -11.29 2.13 26.09
N ASP A 493 -10.41 1.13 26.14
CA ASP A 493 -8.96 1.31 26.05
C ASP A 493 -8.53 1.29 24.57
N TYR A 494 -7.64 2.21 24.19
CA TYR A 494 -7.09 2.33 22.85
C TYR A 494 -5.57 2.36 22.94
N VAL A 495 -4.90 1.66 22.03
CA VAL A 495 -3.43 1.53 22.05
C VAL A 495 -2.86 1.97 20.70
N PRO A 496 -2.37 3.21 20.56
CA PRO A 496 -1.55 3.58 19.42
C PRO A 496 -0.20 2.86 19.50
N THR A 497 0.22 2.24 18.40
CA THR A 497 1.47 1.50 18.29
C THR A 497 2.30 2.09 17.17
N LEU A 498 3.54 2.45 17.49
CA LEU A 498 4.45 3.09 16.53
C LEU A 498 5.58 2.13 16.16
N SER A 499 5.79 1.98 14.86
CA SER A 499 6.89 1.23 14.27
C SER A 499 8.21 1.99 14.31
N SER A 500 9.33 1.28 14.19
CA SER A 500 10.64 1.90 13.97
C SER A 500 10.83 2.45 12.55
N ASN A 501 9.87 2.25 11.65
CA ASN A 501 9.97 2.72 10.25
C ASN A 501 9.53 4.18 10.09
N ILE A 502 9.11 4.84 11.17
CA ILE A 502 8.97 6.30 11.21
C ILE A 502 10.38 6.89 11.14
N LEU A 503 10.62 7.73 10.14
CA LEU A 503 11.91 8.33 9.85
C LEU A 503 11.90 9.82 10.19
N ASP A 504 13.05 10.35 10.61
CA ASP A 504 13.31 11.79 10.61
C ASP A 504 13.63 12.32 9.20
N THR A 505 13.70 13.64 9.06
CA THR A 505 14.14 14.33 7.83
C THR A 505 15.60 14.05 7.44
N TYR A 506 16.36 13.33 8.26
CA TYR A 506 17.70 12.82 7.97
C TYR A 506 17.70 11.31 7.65
N GLN A 507 16.52 10.71 7.45
CA GLN A 507 16.30 9.30 7.15
C GLN A 507 16.65 8.34 8.30
N ASN A 508 16.74 8.82 9.54
CA ASN A 508 16.97 7.99 10.72
C ASN A 508 15.67 7.46 11.29
N CYS A 509 15.67 6.17 11.59
CA CYS A 509 14.57 5.48 12.23
C CYS A 509 14.41 5.88 13.69
N TRP A 510 13.15 6.06 14.08
CA TRP A 510 12.68 6.05 15.47
C TRP A 510 13.07 4.76 16.20
N TYR A 511 13.41 4.87 17.49
CA TYR A 511 13.58 3.71 18.36
C TYR A 511 12.71 3.74 19.60
N THR A 512 12.17 2.57 19.92
CA THR A 512 11.45 2.33 21.16
C THR A 512 12.44 2.19 22.33
N CYS A 513 12.29 3.02 23.37
CA CYS A 513 13.02 2.83 24.62
C CYS A 513 12.13 2.06 25.61
N LYS A 514 12.61 0.91 26.09
CA LYS A 514 11.93 0.19 27.18
C LYS A 514 12.43 0.72 28.52
N CYS A 515 11.54 1.37 29.27
CA CYS A 515 11.83 1.80 30.64
C CYS A 515 11.38 0.71 31.62
N TYR A 516 12.30 0.23 32.46
CA TYR A 516 12.05 -0.90 33.37
C TYR A 516 11.59 -0.49 34.77
N ASP A 517 11.64 0.81 35.10
CA ASP A 517 11.19 1.33 36.39
C ASP A 517 10.75 2.80 36.34
N ALA A 518 9.99 3.21 37.37
CA ALA A 518 9.53 4.58 37.58
C ALA A 518 10.66 5.57 37.96
N LEU A 519 11.93 5.11 37.98
CA LEU A 519 13.11 5.90 38.33
C LEU A 519 13.99 6.22 37.10
N GLY A 520 13.55 5.85 35.90
CA GLY A 520 14.17 6.28 34.64
C GLY A 520 15.29 5.37 34.12
N SER A 521 15.35 4.10 34.53
CA SER A 521 16.24 3.13 33.88
C SER A 521 15.66 2.67 32.53
N CYS A 522 15.89 3.47 31.49
CA CYS A 522 15.48 3.16 30.11
C CYS A 522 16.60 2.49 29.33
N VAL A 523 16.29 1.38 28.66
CA VAL A 523 17.17 0.76 27.66
C VAL A 523 16.56 1.02 26.30
N CYS A 524 17.21 1.89 25.54
CA CYS A 524 16.93 2.09 24.13
C CYS A 524 17.66 0.97 23.38
N ASN A 525 16.90 0.11 22.71
CA ASN A 525 17.43 -1.11 22.12
C ASN A 525 17.74 -0.86 20.62
N PRO A 526 19.00 -0.81 20.18
CA PRO A 526 19.35 -0.94 18.76
C PRO A 526 19.05 -2.38 18.28
N PRO A 527 18.96 -2.63 16.95
CA PRO A 527 18.01 -3.59 16.39
C PRO A 527 18.40 -5.04 16.64
N GLN A 528 17.61 -5.74 17.46
CA GLN A 528 17.19 -7.08 17.11
C GLN A 528 15.67 -7.04 16.95
N SER A 529 15.23 -7.10 15.69
CA SER A 529 13.88 -7.43 15.22
C SER A 529 12.82 -7.58 16.32
N GLY A 530 11.89 -6.62 16.38
CA GLY A 530 10.53 -6.88 16.87
C GLY A 530 10.24 -6.55 18.32
N VAL A 531 10.40 -5.30 18.74
CA VAL A 531 9.53 -4.83 19.83
C VAL A 531 8.98 -3.44 19.56
N ASP A 532 7.72 -3.42 19.13
CA ASP A 532 6.89 -2.22 19.03
C ASP A 532 6.70 -1.57 20.41
N CYS A 533 6.60 -0.23 20.48
CA CYS A 533 6.19 0.47 21.72
C CYS A 533 4.67 0.55 21.66
N PRO A 534 3.93 -0.22 22.48
CA PRO A 534 2.54 0.15 22.74
C PRO A 534 2.59 1.51 23.44
N GLY A 535 1.80 2.49 22.97
CA GLY A 535 1.80 3.89 23.42
C GLY A 535 1.53 4.13 24.91
N ILE A 536 1.46 3.07 25.71
CA ILE A 536 1.33 3.04 27.17
C ILE A 536 2.69 3.07 27.88
N HIS A 537 3.80 2.82 27.17
CA HIS A 537 5.15 2.67 27.76
C HIS A 537 6.15 3.75 27.36
N CYS A 538 5.72 4.70 26.55
CA CYS A 538 6.54 5.80 26.08
C CYS A 538 6.27 7.06 26.94
N GLU A 539 6.46 6.96 28.27
CA GLU A 539 6.45 8.12 29.19
C GLU A 539 7.75 8.15 30.01
N THR A 540 8.47 9.27 29.97
CA THR A 540 9.16 9.75 31.18
C THR A 540 8.10 10.37 32.10
N PRO A 541 8.19 10.13 33.43
CA PRO A 541 7.14 10.46 34.40
C PRO A 541 6.79 11.94 34.55
#